data_AF-A0A968VJ04-F1
#
_entry.id   AF-A0A968VJ04-F1
#
_cell.length_a   1.000
_cell.length_b   1.000
_cell.length_c   1.000
_cell.angle_alpha   90.00
_cell.angle_beta   90.00
_cell.angle_gamma   90.00
#
_symmetry.space_group_name_H-M   'P 1'
#
loop_
_entity.id
_entity.type
_entity.pdbx_description
1 polymer ?
#
loop_
_entity_poly.entity_id
_entity_poly.type
_entity_poly.pdbx_seq_one_letter_code
_entity_poly.pdbx_strand_id
1 'polypeptide(L)'
;MRVAQNLLRNNRLLFIRQPTHPDNIYHHIYSRTLESLIEPVDGTHTQLDYLIAKSFVEILKTRQLTPKAAELLTLLDADPLNLFHRLGSEGTTRRRSYWQAIEIQVIRWWSDRHFFTGASENILKGIIKYCSYSDRHRRDIIIRWLSGTEVDPESAAKVNLPLWSEQLTPNSFALQGMTILGHLSLLDNPLIIVFDQLEALGLPSNQDILLNFGETLKELFTHVPNSLFILNLFPDRWQHFQTTFDGSITDRIGQHQIQLHPPSEAQLKILLQQRFAPAATCRIPATPIEALFPADDLQDMLSQPSIRKAINRAADYYRFHINGIPLPLQIQERTPTPDDWQTRIQRLETDLTQVKAALQTLLPDLKLSPSSPTKSPAQRPEDSDTPPPQILTPDPIAALLDPYLQASEAAQNISYAKATIITDEDDIGKLRRICEALKTLYPLDMTVLSYRKRVLPQHLFLPNTKRVIGFLQSTGNSFTSRLKNFNELVLSYPNLTFLLLRDPRQTPITTKVATQEVEKLNNRPNGSFQPLTQPDRIHMEVLAQLILDIQNQDLELDLTQALKYYLKRRDPSFITWILSHAQALQTS
;
A
#
# COMPACT_ATOMS: atom_id res chain seq x y z
N MET A 1 -8.85 12.00 -3.33
CA MET A 1 -10.13 11.32 -2.99
C MET A 1 -11.34 12.25 -2.93
N ARG A 2 -11.50 13.11 -1.90
CA ARG A 2 -12.74 13.91 -1.71
C ARG A 2 -13.08 14.85 -2.88
N VAL A 3 -12.07 15.55 -3.41
CA VAL A 3 -12.24 16.44 -4.58
C VAL A 3 -12.69 15.64 -5.81
N ALA A 4 -12.09 14.47 -6.02
CA ALA A 4 -12.45 13.58 -7.11
C ALA A 4 -13.87 13.04 -6.98
N GLN A 5 -14.28 12.61 -5.78
CA GLN A 5 -15.67 12.16 -5.52
C GLN A 5 -16.70 13.26 -5.76
N ASN A 6 -16.34 14.52 -5.53
CA ASN A 6 -17.25 15.65 -5.71
C ASN A 6 -17.29 16.16 -7.17
N LEU A 7 -16.19 16.05 -7.92
CA LEU A 7 -16.07 16.59 -9.27
C LEU A 7 -16.26 15.56 -10.37
N LEU A 8 -15.79 14.32 -10.15
CA LEU A 8 -15.80 13.27 -11.16
C LEU A 8 -17.10 12.47 -11.03
N ARG A 9 -18.02 12.67 -11.97
CA ARG A 9 -19.22 11.84 -12.11
C ARG A 9 -18.96 10.57 -12.92
N ASN A 10 -18.13 10.70 -13.97
CA ASN A 10 -17.94 9.65 -14.99
C ASN A 10 -16.46 9.32 -15.27
N ASN A 11 -15.50 10.07 -14.70
CA ASN A 11 -14.08 9.86 -14.97
C ASN A 11 -13.51 8.82 -14.02
N ARG A 12 -12.63 7.97 -14.55
CA ARG A 12 -12.05 6.85 -13.80
C ARG A 12 -10.79 7.30 -13.09
N LEU A 13 -10.88 7.38 -11.77
CA LEU A 13 -9.73 7.69 -10.94
C LEU A 13 -9.24 6.40 -10.28
N LEU A 14 -8.05 5.99 -10.67
CA LEU A 14 -7.42 4.73 -10.29
C LEU A 14 -6.29 5.06 -9.32
N PHE A 15 -6.40 4.59 -8.08
CA PHE A 15 -5.42 4.90 -7.04
C PHE A 15 -4.45 3.74 -6.88
N ILE A 16 -3.17 4.04 -7.05
CA ILE A 16 -2.08 3.10 -6.96
C ILE A 16 -1.17 3.54 -5.82
N ARG A 17 -1.17 2.77 -4.74
CA ARG A 17 -0.19 2.95 -3.65
C ARG A 17 1.18 2.44 -4.10
N GLN A 18 2.24 2.80 -3.40
CA GLN A 18 3.57 2.29 -3.71
C GLN A 18 3.65 0.74 -3.76
N PRO A 19 4.42 0.17 -4.70
CA PRO A 19 4.74 -1.25 -4.70
C PRO A 19 5.58 -1.64 -3.48
N THR A 20 5.49 -2.92 -3.12
CA THR A 20 6.14 -3.50 -1.92
C THR A 20 7.15 -4.60 -2.25
N HIS A 21 7.23 -5.02 -3.52
CA HIS A 21 8.11 -6.09 -3.98
C HIS A 21 8.71 -5.76 -5.36
N PRO A 22 10.04 -5.91 -5.56
CA PRO A 22 10.71 -5.48 -6.80
C PRO A 22 10.30 -6.29 -8.03
N ASP A 23 10.03 -7.59 -7.87
CA ASP A 23 9.68 -8.47 -8.99
C ASP A 23 8.19 -8.45 -9.38
N ASN A 24 7.33 -7.67 -8.70
CA ASN A 24 5.87 -7.78 -8.86
C ASN A 24 5.18 -6.44 -9.16
N ILE A 25 5.91 -5.47 -9.71
CA ILE A 25 5.42 -4.09 -9.84
C ILE A 25 4.27 -4.00 -10.85
N TYR A 26 4.35 -4.64 -12.01
CA TYR A 26 3.24 -4.67 -12.97
C TYR A 26 1.97 -5.24 -12.35
N HIS A 27 2.09 -6.43 -11.74
CA HIS A 27 0.96 -7.08 -11.10
C HIS A 27 0.37 -6.24 -9.96
N HIS A 28 1.22 -5.56 -9.17
CA HIS A 28 0.78 -4.63 -8.13
C HIS A 28 -0.04 -3.48 -8.72
N ILE A 29 0.49 -2.76 -9.73
CA ILE A 29 -0.20 -1.63 -10.37
C ILE A 29 -1.53 -2.10 -10.97
N TYR A 30 -1.53 -3.23 -11.68
CA TYR A 30 -2.73 -3.75 -12.31
C TYR A 30 -3.77 -4.24 -11.27
N SER A 31 -3.34 -4.93 -10.21
CA SER A 31 -4.24 -5.35 -9.12
C SER A 31 -4.90 -4.16 -8.44
N ARG A 32 -4.15 -3.09 -8.13
CA ARG A 32 -4.71 -1.86 -7.54
C ARG A 32 -5.61 -1.10 -8.52
N THR A 33 -5.31 -1.18 -9.82
CA THR A 33 -6.18 -0.67 -10.88
C THR A 33 -7.51 -1.42 -10.90
N LEU A 34 -7.49 -2.75 -10.85
CA LEU A 34 -8.71 -3.57 -10.78
C LEU A 34 -9.51 -3.29 -9.51
N GLU A 35 -8.86 -3.22 -8.35
CA GLU A 35 -9.51 -2.85 -7.08
C GLU A 35 -10.19 -1.49 -7.18
N SER A 36 -9.53 -0.49 -7.78
CA SER A 36 -10.15 0.81 -8.02
C SER A 36 -11.33 0.71 -8.99
N LEU A 37 -11.21 -0.09 -10.05
CA LEU A 37 -12.25 -0.26 -11.07
C LEU A 37 -13.52 -0.92 -10.54
N ILE A 38 -13.42 -1.83 -9.55
CA ILE A 38 -14.57 -2.50 -8.96
C ILE A 38 -15.23 -1.72 -7.82
N GLU A 39 -14.68 -0.57 -7.41
CA GLU A 39 -15.35 0.27 -6.42
C GLU A 39 -16.65 0.85 -7.01
N PRO A 40 -17.76 0.84 -6.24
CA PRO A 40 -19.05 1.34 -6.69
C PRO A 40 -19.05 2.86 -6.81
N VAL A 41 -19.71 3.38 -7.86
CA VAL A 41 -19.86 4.82 -8.11
C VAL A 41 -21.19 5.35 -7.58
N ASP A 42 -22.28 4.61 -7.81
CA ASP A 42 -23.66 4.97 -7.45
C ASP A 42 -24.34 3.93 -6.54
N GLY A 43 -23.54 3.05 -5.94
CA GLY A 43 -24.00 1.95 -5.08
C GLY A 43 -24.46 0.71 -5.85
N THR A 44 -24.73 0.81 -7.15
CA THR A 44 -25.18 -0.30 -8.00
C THR A 44 -24.15 -0.73 -9.04
N HIS A 45 -23.44 0.23 -9.63
CA HIS A 45 -22.50 0.00 -10.71
C HIS A 45 -21.09 0.44 -10.32
N THR A 46 -20.12 -0.31 -10.81
CA THR A 46 -18.69 -0.08 -10.61
C THR A 46 -18.10 0.81 -11.70
N GLN A 47 -16.91 1.38 -11.47
CA GLN A 47 -16.20 2.12 -12.52
C GLN A 47 -15.91 1.25 -13.77
N LEU A 48 -15.72 -0.05 -13.56
CA LEU A 48 -15.59 -1.05 -14.63
C LEU A 48 -16.88 -1.21 -15.42
N ASP A 49 -18.03 -1.29 -14.75
CA ASP A 49 -19.34 -1.39 -15.43
C ASP A 49 -19.55 -0.20 -16.39
N TYR A 50 -19.22 1.00 -15.94
CA TYR A 50 -19.27 2.21 -16.78
C TYR A 50 -18.28 2.18 -17.96
N LEU A 51 -17.06 1.65 -17.76
CA LEU A 51 -16.09 1.44 -18.85
C LEU A 51 -16.66 0.52 -19.91
N ILE A 52 -17.12 -0.64 -19.48
CA ILE A 52 -17.51 -1.69 -20.38
C ILE A 52 -18.81 -1.36 -21.10
N ALA A 53 -19.79 -0.81 -20.39
CA ALA A 53 -21.05 -0.36 -20.99
C ALA A 53 -20.81 0.55 -22.19
N LYS A 54 -20.05 1.62 -22.01
CA LYS A 54 -19.79 2.59 -23.08
C LYS A 54 -18.89 2.02 -24.18
N SER A 55 -17.77 1.42 -23.79
CA SER A 55 -16.80 0.89 -24.76
C SER A 55 -17.43 -0.19 -25.64
N PHE A 56 -18.23 -1.09 -25.06
CA PHE A 56 -18.88 -2.15 -25.83
C PHE A 56 -19.97 -1.60 -26.72
N VAL A 57 -20.78 -0.64 -26.26
CA VAL A 57 -21.78 0.00 -27.13
C VAL A 57 -21.12 0.65 -28.35
N GLU A 58 -20.00 1.35 -28.17
CA GLU A 58 -19.23 1.90 -29.30
C GLU A 58 -18.67 0.80 -30.23
N ILE A 59 -18.17 -0.31 -29.70
CA ILE A 59 -17.74 -1.46 -30.51
C ILE A 59 -18.91 -2.01 -31.34
N LEU A 60 -20.08 -2.20 -30.72
CA LEU A 60 -21.28 -2.74 -31.38
C LEU A 60 -21.77 -1.83 -32.52
N LYS A 61 -21.55 -0.50 -32.43
CA LYS A 61 -21.90 0.47 -33.49
C LYS A 61 -21.05 0.34 -34.75
N THR A 62 -19.85 -0.24 -34.67
CA THR A 62 -18.91 -0.29 -35.81
C THR A 62 -19.33 -1.22 -36.97
N ARG A 63 -20.53 -1.81 -36.95
CA ARG A 63 -20.97 -2.81 -37.95
C ARG A 63 -22.35 -2.54 -38.54
N GLN A 64 -22.59 -3.15 -39.71
CA GLN A 64 -23.91 -3.24 -40.32
C GLN A 64 -24.83 -4.11 -39.46
N LEU A 65 -25.91 -3.51 -38.99
CA LEU A 65 -26.82 -4.11 -38.02
C LEU A 65 -27.99 -4.77 -38.73
N THR A 66 -28.38 -5.94 -38.24
CA THR A 66 -29.71 -6.48 -38.54
C THR A 66 -30.77 -5.56 -37.90
N PRO A 67 -32.03 -5.54 -38.38
CA PRO A 67 -33.07 -4.66 -37.83
C PRO A 67 -33.29 -4.83 -36.32
N LYS A 68 -33.18 -6.06 -35.80
CA LYS A 68 -33.24 -6.35 -34.35
C LYS A 68 -32.03 -5.83 -33.58
N ALA A 69 -30.85 -5.84 -34.19
CA ALA A 69 -29.64 -5.29 -33.59
C ALA A 69 -29.65 -3.74 -33.60
N ALA A 70 -30.32 -3.14 -34.58
CA ALA A 70 -30.56 -1.69 -34.62
C ALA A 70 -31.48 -1.23 -33.49
N GLU A 71 -32.60 -1.94 -33.24
CA GLU A 71 -33.50 -1.66 -32.11
C GLU A 71 -32.79 -1.80 -30.75
N LEU A 72 -31.96 -2.84 -30.61
CA LEU A 72 -31.14 -3.03 -29.41
C LEU A 72 -30.14 -1.88 -29.23
N LEU A 73 -29.48 -1.43 -30.30
CA LEU A 73 -28.52 -0.34 -30.21
C LEU A 73 -29.18 1.01 -29.89
N THR A 74 -30.35 1.32 -30.44
CA THR A 74 -31.09 2.53 -30.02
C THR A 74 -31.36 2.55 -28.52
N LEU A 75 -31.63 1.39 -27.92
CA LEU A 75 -31.87 1.26 -26.49
C LEU A 75 -30.57 1.40 -25.67
N LEU A 76 -29.45 0.88 -26.19
CA LEU A 76 -28.14 0.95 -25.55
C LEU A 76 -27.46 2.31 -25.73
N ASP A 77 -27.78 3.04 -26.78
CA ASP A 77 -27.26 4.39 -27.06
C ASP A 77 -27.90 5.43 -26.13
N ALA A 78 -29.19 5.26 -25.81
CA ALA A 78 -29.89 6.12 -24.86
C ALA A 78 -29.34 6.00 -23.43
N ASP A 79 -28.96 4.79 -23.02
CA ASP A 79 -28.28 4.53 -21.75
C ASP A 79 -27.40 3.27 -21.88
N PRO A 80 -26.06 3.41 -21.93
CA PRO A 80 -25.14 2.29 -22.05
C PRO A 80 -25.27 1.25 -20.94
N LEU A 81 -25.72 1.63 -19.73
CA LEU A 81 -25.90 0.69 -18.62
C LEU A 81 -27.07 -0.28 -18.84
N ASN A 82 -27.93 -0.03 -19.82
CA ASN A 82 -28.95 -0.97 -20.23
C ASN A 82 -28.36 -2.33 -20.68
N LEU A 83 -27.07 -2.37 -21.01
CA LEU A 83 -26.31 -3.59 -21.27
C LEU A 83 -26.47 -4.62 -20.12
N PHE A 84 -26.57 -4.17 -18.88
CA PHE A 84 -26.65 -5.04 -17.71
C PHE A 84 -28.08 -5.47 -17.35
N HIS A 85 -29.05 -4.60 -17.62
CA HIS A 85 -30.41 -4.71 -17.07
C HIS A 85 -31.47 -5.08 -18.10
N ARG A 86 -31.27 -4.76 -19.39
CA ARG A 86 -32.28 -4.94 -20.45
C ARG A 86 -32.00 -6.09 -21.42
N LEU A 87 -30.87 -6.79 -21.27
CA LEU A 87 -30.51 -7.97 -22.08
C LEU A 87 -31.14 -9.28 -21.57
N GLY A 88 -32.09 -9.21 -20.65
CA GLY A 88 -32.81 -10.34 -20.07
C GLY A 88 -32.35 -10.71 -18.65
N SER A 89 -33.23 -11.39 -17.91
CA SER A 89 -32.99 -11.80 -16.53
C SER A 89 -31.86 -12.83 -16.43
N GLU A 90 -31.24 -12.91 -15.25
CA GLU A 90 -30.18 -13.88 -14.97
C GLU A 90 -30.66 -15.33 -15.21
N GLY A 91 -29.77 -16.18 -15.72
CA GLY A 91 -30.09 -17.58 -16.05
C GLY A 91 -30.89 -17.80 -17.34
N THR A 92 -31.41 -16.76 -17.99
CA THR A 92 -32.21 -16.92 -19.22
C THR A 92 -31.35 -17.25 -20.45
N THR A 93 -31.89 -18.05 -21.38
CA THR A 93 -31.25 -18.34 -22.68
C THR A 93 -31.06 -17.07 -23.50
N ARG A 94 -32.00 -16.11 -23.39
CA ARG A 94 -31.92 -14.80 -24.03
C ARG A 94 -30.66 -14.03 -23.60
N ARG A 95 -30.42 -13.88 -22.29
CA ARG A 95 -29.23 -13.21 -21.75
C ARG A 95 -27.94 -13.87 -22.23
N ARG A 96 -27.87 -15.21 -22.18
CA ARG A 96 -26.71 -15.97 -22.67
C ARG A 96 -26.42 -15.71 -24.15
N SER A 97 -27.45 -15.72 -25.00
CA SER A 97 -27.29 -15.48 -26.43
C SER A 97 -26.78 -14.06 -26.75
N TYR A 98 -27.25 -13.04 -26.03
CA TYR A 98 -26.76 -11.67 -26.23
C TYR A 98 -25.32 -11.50 -25.78
N TRP A 99 -24.95 -12.00 -24.59
CA TRP A 99 -23.57 -11.90 -24.12
C TRP A 99 -22.59 -12.70 -24.97
N GLN A 100 -23.01 -13.85 -25.52
CA GLN A 100 -22.19 -14.59 -26.49
C GLN A 100 -22.00 -13.80 -27.79
N ALA A 101 -23.04 -13.11 -28.27
CA ALA A 101 -22.93 -12.25 -29.44
C ALA A 101 -22.00 -11.05 -29.18
N ILE A 102 -22.09 -10.43 -28.00
CA ILE A 102 -21.20 -9.34 -27.57
C ILE A 102 -19.76 -9.86 -27.49
N GLU A 103 -19.53 -11.02 -26.87
CA GLU A 103 -18.21 -11.65 -26.75
C GLU A 103 -17.54 -11.82 -28.12
N ILE A 104 -18.26 -12.43 -29.07
CA ILE A 104 -17.76 -12.64 -30.44
C ILE A 104 -17.38 -11.30 -31.11
N GLN A 105 -18.20 -10.27 -30.92
CA GLN A 105 -17.96 -8.97 -31.55
C GLN A 105 -16.79 -8.21 -30.93
N VAL A 106 -16.67 -8.21 -29.60
CA VAL A 106 -15.57 -7.55 -28.89
C VAL A 106 -14.23 -8.24 -29.19
N ILE A 107 -14.19 -9.57 -29.16
CA ILE A 107 -12.99 -10.34 -29.51
C ILE A 107 -12.57 -10.05 -30.95
N ARG A 108 -13.54 -10.02 -31.89
CA ARG A 108 -13.24 -9.72 -33.29
C ARG A 108 -12.78 -8.27 -33.49
N TRP A 109 -13.40 -7.32 -32.80
CA TRP A 109 -12.94 -5.92 -32.83
C TRP A 109 -11.49 -5.78 -32.37
N TRP A 110 -11.10 -6.52 -31.32
CA TRP A 110 -9.72 -6.58 -30.84
C TRP A 110 -8.78 -7.18 -31.88
N SER A 111 -9.12 -8.37 -32.42
CA SER A 111 -8.28 -9.06 -33.40
C SER A 111 -8.07 -8.27 -34.69
N ASP A 112 -9.05 -7.47 -35.10
CA ASP A 112 -8.98 -6.66 -36.32
C ASP A 112 -8.00 -5.47 -36.17
N ARG A 113 -7.65 -5.06 -34.95
CA ARG A 113 -6.88 -3.82 -34.66
C ARG A 113 -5.55 -4.05 -33.94
N HIS A 114 -5.43 -5.14 -33.20
CA HIS A 114 -4.30 -5.40 -32.31
C HIS A 114 -3.75 -6.81 -32.53
N PHE A 115 -2.45 -6.97 -32.27
CA PHE A 115 -1.82 -8.29 -32.35
C PHE A 115 -2.42 -9.22 -31.28
N PHE A 116 -2.89 -10.37 -31.73
CA PHE A 116 -3.64 -11.29 -30.89
C PHE A 116 -2.67 -12.25 -30.17
N THR A 117 -2.43 -12.01 -28.89
CA THR A 117 -1.83 -13.03 -28.02
C THR A 117 -2.95 -13.79 -27.31
N GLY A 118 -2.85 -15.11 -27.14
CA GLY A 118 -3.91 -15.91 -26.51
C GLY A 118 -4.28 -15.45 -25.09
N ALA A 119 -3.38 -14.75 -24.40
CA ALA A 119 -3.66 -14.12 -23.11
C ALA A 119 -4.62 -12.93 -23.22
N SER A 120 -4.48 -12.08 -24.25
CA SER A 120 -5.34 -10.91 -24.45
C SER A 120 -6.81 -11.30 -24.70
N GLU A 121 -7.04 -12.37 -25.46
CA GLU A 121 -8.38 -12.94 -25.65
C GLU A 121 -9.01 -13.38 -24.33
N ASN A 122 -8.25 -14.12 -23.53
CA ASN A 122 -8.74 -14.63 -22.26
C ASN A 122 -9.05 -13.49 -21.29
N ILE A 123 -8.23 -12.43 -21.25
CA ILE A 123 -8.49 -11.25 -20.42
C ILE A 123 -9.80 -10.57 -20.85
N LEU A 124 -10.01 -10.35 -22.15
CA LEU A 124 -11.26 -9.79 -22.67
C LEU A 124 -12.47 -10.67 -22.30
N LYS A 125 -12.36 -12.00 -22.45
CA LYS A 125 -13.40 -12.94 -22.02
C LYS A 125 -13.67 -12.83 -20.52
N GLY A 126 -12.64 -12.69 -19.70
CA GLY A 126 -12.77 -12.46 -18.26
C GLY A 126 -13.56 -11.19 -17.95
N ILE A 127 -13.22 -10.08 -18.59
CA ILE A 127 -13.93 -8.79 -18.45
C ILE A 127 -15.40 -8.93 -18.87
N ILE A 128 -15.66 -9.54 -20.03
CA ILE A 128 -17.03 -9.78 -20.53
C ILE A 128 -17.82 -10.64 -19.55
N LYS A 129 -17.22 -11.70 -19.02
CA LYS A 129 -17.87 -12.59 -18.04
C LYS A 129 -18.20 -11.88 -16.75
N TYR A 130 -17.28 -11.06 -16.22
CA TYR A 130 -17.50 -10.24 -15.03
C TYR A 130 -18.78 -9.41 -15.18
N CYS A 131 -18.89 -8.74 -16.33
CA CYS A 131 -20.05 -7.92 -16.69
C CYS A 131 -21.34 -8.72 -16.93
N SER A 132 -21.22 -9.97 -17.42
CA SER A 132 -22.36 -10.81 -17.75
C SER A 132 -23.09 -11.40 -16.53
N TYR A 133 -22.38 -11.59 -15.41
CA TYR A 133 -22.94 -12.16 -14.17
C TYR A 133 -23.45 -11.08 -13.22
N SER A 134 -24.55 -11.35 -12.53
CA SER A 134 -25.05 -10.49 -11.45
C SER A 134 -24.68 -11.06 -10.07
N ASP A 135 -24.52 -12.38 -9.96
CA ASP A 135 -24.02 -13.05 -8.76
C ASP A 135 -22.63 -12.54 -8.31
N ARG A 136 -22.55 -12.12 -7.05
CA ARG A 136 -21.34 -11.56 -6.43
C ARG A 136 -20.23 -12.60 -6.31
N HIS A 137 -20.56 -13.85 -5.99
CA HIS A 137 -19.54 -14.90 -5.84
C HIS A 137 -18.83 -15.17 -7.17
N ARG A 138 -19.57 -15.27 -8.28
CA ARG A 138 -18.97 -15.42 -9.62
C ARG A 138 -18.10 -14.22 -9.99
N ARG A 139 -18.55 -13.00 -9.70
CA ARG A 139 -17.75 -11.79 -9.93
C ARG A 139 -16.44 -11.82 -9.13
N ASP A 140 -16.48 -12.24 -7.88
CA ASP A 140 -15.27 -12.35 -7.04
C ASP A 140 -14.27 -13.39 -7.59
N ILE A 141 -14.76 -14.55 -8.07
CA ILE A 141 -13.92 -15.55 -8.75
C ILE A 141 -13.26 -14.93 -9.99
N ILE A 142 -14.04 -14.21 -10.81
CA ILE A 142 -13.54 -13.61 -12.05
C ILE A 142 -12.53 -12.51 -11.77
N ILE A 143 -12.73 -11.70 -10.72
CA ILE A 143 -11.74 -10.67 -10.33
C ILE A 143 -10.44 -11.29 -9.86
N ARG A 144 -10.48 -12.38 -9.08
CA ARG A 144 -9.26 -13.13 -8.72
C ARG A 144 -8.57 -13.70 -9.95
N TRP A 145 -9.32 -14.24 -10.90
CA TRP A 145 -8.75 -14.71 -12.15
C TRP A 145 -8.15 -13.56 -12.98
N LEU A 146 -8.87 -12.44 -13.08
CA LEU A 146 -8.47 -11.23 -13.80
C LEU A 146 -7.31 -10.51 -13.13
N SER A 147 -6.96 -10.77 -11.88
CA SER A 147 -5.85 -10.07 -11.23
C SER A 147 -4.49 -10.61 -11.61
N GLY A 148 -4.42 -11.85 -12.11
CA GLY A 148 -3.14 -12.52 -12.24
C GLY A 148 -3.01 -13.78 -11.39
N THR A 149 -3.99 -14.07 -10.53
CA THR A 149 -3.87 -15.10 -9.50
C THR A 149 -4.46 -16.44 -9.92
N GLU A 150 -3.80 -17.52 -9.51
CA GLU A 150 -4.29 -18.89 -9.76
C GLU A 150 -5.62 -19.13 -9.03
N VAL A 151 -6.62 -19.58 -9.80
CA VAL A 151 -7.93 -19.99 -9.32
C VAL A 151 -8.03 -21.51 -9.45
N ASP A 152 -8.66 -22.15 -8.46
CA ASP A 152 -8.83 -23.60 -8.47
C ASP A 152 -9.71 -24.07 -9.66
N PRO A 153 -9.53 -25.32 -10.15
CA PRO A 153 -10.26 -25.82 -11.30
C PRO A 153 -11.78 -25.81 -11.17
N GLU A 154 -12.31 -26.00 -9.96
CA GLU A 154 -13.75 -26.02 -9.73
C GLU A 154 -14.34 -24.60 -9.87
N SER A 155 -13.67 -23.62 -9.26
CA SER A 155 -14.03 -22.20 -9.37
C SER A 155 -13.89 -21.69 -10.80
N ALA A 156 -12.81 -22.04 -11.50
CA ALA A 156 -12.60 -21.68 -12.91
C ALA A 156 -13.70 -22.27 -13.82
N ALA A 157 -14.11 -23.52 -13.59
CA ALA A 157 -15.20 -24.16 -14.32
C ALA A 157 -16.55 -23.47 -14.10
N LYS A 158 -16.85 -22.99 -12.87
CA LYS A 158 -18.11 -22.28 -12.55
C LYS A 158 -18.31 -21.00 -13.39
N VAL A 159 -17.21 -20.34 -13.77
CA VAL A 159 -17.22 -19.12 -14.58
C VAL A 159 -16.81 -19.36 -16.03
N ASN A 160 -16.49 -20.61 -16.39
CA ASN A 160 -16.06 -21.05 -17.72
C ASN A 160 -14.87 -20.20 -18.24
N LEU A 161 -13.85 -20.05 -17.39
CA LEU A 161 -12.57 -19.43 -17.72
C LEU A 161 -11.47 -20.50 -17.74
N PRO A 162 -10.46 -20.38 -18.63
CA PRO A 162 -9.38 -21.33 -18.68
C PRO A 162 -8.51 -21.24 -17.42
N LEU A 163 -7.92 -22.37 -17.05
CA LEU A 163 -6.84 -22.38 -16.09
C LEU A 163 -5.65 -21.61 -16.66
N TRP A 164 -4.95 -20.92 -15.76
CA TRP A 164 -3.72 -20.24 -16.11
C TRP A 164 -2.70 -21.22 -16.69
N SER A 165 -2.11 -20.88 -17.83
CA SER A 165 -0.99 -21.62 -18.39
C SER A 165 0.30 -21.19 -17.71
N GLU A 166 1.16 -22.13 -17.32
CA GLU A 166 2.49 -21.86 -16.72
C GLU A 166 3.40 -20.96 -17.58
N GLN A 167 3.08 -20.81 -18.87
CA GLN A 167 3.87 -20.00 -19.81
C GLN A 167 3.67 -18.48 -19.66
N LEU A 168 2.62 -18.02 -18.98
CA LEU A 168 2.32 -16.60 -18.84
C LEU A 168 2.63 -16.11 -17.42
N THR A 169 3.61 -15.24 -17.28
CA THR A 169 3.99 -14.68 -15.98
C THR A 169 2.95 -13.65 -15.50
N PRO A 170 2.71 -13.50 -14.18
CA PRO A 170 1.78 -12.50 -13.64
C PRO A 170 2.03 -11.08 -14.15
N ASN A 171 3.30 -10.67 -14.28
CA ASN A 171 3.65 -9.35 -14.82
C ASN A 171 3.31 -9.20 -16.30
N SER A 172 3.55 -10.24 -17.11
CA SER A 172 3.19 -10.19 -18.54
C SER A 172 1.68 -10.10 -18.74
N PHE A 173 0.91 -10.81 -17.92
CA PHE A 173 -0.55 -10.71 -17.91
C PHE A 173 -1.01 -9.32 -17.46
N ALA A 174 -0.42 -8.78 -16.38
CA ALA A 174 -0.76 -7.48 -15.86
C ALA A 174 -0.53 -6.35 -16.88
N LEU A 175 0.59 -6.38 -17.61
CA LEU A 175 0.86 -5.43 -18.69
C LEU A 175 -0.19 -5.54 -19.81
N GLN A 176 -0.56 -6.76 -20.21
CA GLN A 176 -1.63 -6.96 -21.20
C GLN A 176 -3.00 -6.49 -20.70
N GLY A 177 -3.32 -6.74 -19.44
CA GLY A 177 -4.54 -6.26 -18.79
C GLY A 177 -4.62 -4.73 -18.82
N MET A 178 -3.54 -4.05 -18.42
CA MET A 178 -3.45 -2.60 -18.52
C MET A 178 -3.58 -2.09 -19.96
N THR A 179 -2.94 -2.77 -20.91
CA THR A 179 -3.01 -2.43 -22.35
C THR A 179 -4.45 -2.52 -22.87
N ILE A 180 -5.16 -3.59 -22.53
CA ILE A 180 -6.58 -3.77 -22.89
C ILE A 180 -7.44 -2.66 -22.30
N LEU A 181 -7.26 -2.34 -21.02
CA LEU A 181 -8.00 -1.25 -20.39
C LEU A 181 -7.73 0.10 -21.05
N GLY A 182 -6.47 0.39 -21.40
CA GLY A 182 -6.09 1.60 -22.14
C GLY A 182 -6.78 1.67 -23.50
N HIS A 183 -6.78 0.58 -24.26
CA HIS A 183 -7.44 0.53 -25.56
C HIS A 183 -8.97 0.62 -25.48
N LEU A 184 -9.60 0.00 -24.48
CA LEU A 184 -11.04 0.17 -24.24
C LEU A 184 -11.35 1.63 -23.89
N SER A 185 -10.48 2.28 -23.11
CA SER A 185 -10.69 3.68 -22.73
C SER A 185 -10.68 4.65 -23.92
N LEU A 186 -10.06 4.31 -25.07
CA LEU A 186 -10.13 5.12 -26.30
C LEU A 186 -11.58 5.30 -26.80
N LEU A 187 -12.48 4.41 -26.43
CA LEU A 187 -13.89 4.44 -26.77
C LEU A 187 -14.75 5.13 -25.68
N ASP A 188 -14.10 5.71 -24.66
CA ASP A 188 -14.74 6.50 -23.61
C ASP A 188 -13.75 7.56 -23.07
N ASN A 189 -13.72 7.78 -21.75
CA ASN A 189 -12.87 8.74 -21.07
C ASN A 189 -11.50 8.12 -20.73
N PRO A 190 -10.43 8.95 -20.71
CA PRO A 190 -9.10 8.50 -20.36
C PRO A 190 -9.02 7.91 -18.96
N LEU A 191 -8.10 6.95 -18.79
CA LEU A 191 -7.77 6.38 -17.48
C LEU A 191 -6.90 7.37 -16.69
N ILE A 192 -7.35 7.85 -15.53
CA ILE A 192 -6.54 8.71 -14.67
C ILE A 192 -5.92 7.83 -13.58
N ILE A 193 -4.62 7.55 -13.70
CA ILE A 193 -3.87 6.67 -12.80
C ILE A 193 -3.02 7.52 -11.87
N VAL A 194 -3.39 7.54 -10.59
CA VAL A 194 -2.74 8.36 -9.56
C VAL A 194 -1.88 7.47 -8.68
N PHE A 195 -0.59 7.74 -8.69
CA PHE A 195 0.38 7.18 -7.77
C PHE A 195 0.55 8.12 -6.60
N ASP A 196 0.30 7.60 -5.40
CA ASP A 196 0.37 8.34 -4.15
C ASP A 196 1.20 7.55 -3.13
N GLN A 197 1.69 8.24 -2.09
CA GLN A 197 2.50 7.62 -1.03
C GLN A 197 3.76 6.94 -1.57
N LEU A 198 4.56 7.67 -2.37
CA LEU A 198 5.75 7.14 -3.03
C LEU A 198 7.05 7.42 -2.24
N GLU A 199 6.98 8.19 -1.17
CA GLU A 199 8.15 8.74 -0.47
C GLU A 199 9.07 7.64 0.06
N ALA A 200 8.49 6.55 0.58
CA ALA A 200 9.27 5.46 1.13
C ALA A 200 10.04 4.66 0.05
N LEU A 201 9.74 4.82 -1.24
CA LEU A 201 10.56 4.21 -2.31
C LEU A 201 11.98 4.80 -2.36
N GLY A 202 12.17 6.03 -1.88
CA GLY A 202 13.49 6.66 -1.79
C GLY A 202 14.35 6.16 -0.63
N LEU A 203 13.90 5.17 0.14
CA LEU A 203 14.71 4.57 1.19
C LEU A 203 15.76 3.63 0.58
N PRO A 204 16.98 3.55 1.14
CA PRO A 204 18.03 2.65 0.63
C PRO A 204 17.60 1.19 0.52
N SER A 205 16.77 0.72 1.46
CA SER A 205 16.22 -0.64 1.47
C SER A 205 15.24 -0.94 0.33
N ASN A 206 14.73 0.08 -0.36
CA ASN A 206 13.76 -0.02 -1.44
C ASN A 206 14.35 0.33 -2.81
N GLN A 207 15.67 0.46 -2.94
CA GLN A 207 16.33 0.88 -4.18
C GLN A 207 15.96 0.01 -5.39
N ASP A 208 15.94 -1.32 -5.23
CA ASP A 208 15.54 -2.24 -6.31
C ASP A 208 14.07 -2.05 -6.73
N ILE A 209 13.20 -1.74 -5.76
CA ILE A 209 11.78 -1.46 -6.02
C ILE A 209 11.66 -0.15 -6.80
N LEU A 210 12.42 0.89 -6.42
CA LEU A 210 12.43 2.16 -7.11
C LEU A 210 12.88 2.00 -8.56
N LEU A 211 14.01 1.32 -8.80
CA LEU A 211 14.54 1.08 -10.15
C LEU A 211 13.51 0.36 -11.03
N ASN A 212 12.99 -0.77 -10.56
CA ASN A 212 12.01 -1.55 -11.33
C ASN A 212 10.69 -0.77 -11.51
N PHE A 213 10.35 0.13 -10.59
CA PHE A 213 9.18 0.99 -10.70
C PHE A 213 9.32 1.99 -11.85
N GLY A 214 10.49 2.62 -11.99
CA GLY A 214 10.79 3.51 -13.11
C GLY A 214 10.69 2.81 -14.46
N GLU A 215 11.30 1.62 -14.60
CA GLU A 215 11.21 0.82 -15.83
C GLU A 215 9.78 0.38 -16.14
N THR A 216 9.03 -0.02 -15.11
CA THR A 216 7.62 -0.40 -15.27
C THR A 216 6.77 0.77 -15.78
N LEU A 217 6.96 1.97 -15.23
CA LEU A 217 6.24 3.16 -15.70
C LEU A 217 6.56 3.47 -17.16
N LYS A 218 7.82 3.41 -17.57
CA LYS A 218 8.26 3.65 -18.95
C LYS A 218 7.55 2.73 -19.96
N GLU A 219 7.40 1.46 -19.62
CA GLU A 219 6.66 0.49 -20.43
C GLU A 219 5.15 0.77 -20.43
N LEU A 220 4.56 1.11 -19.27
CA LEU A 220 3.14 1.48 -19.18
C LEU A 220 2.82 2.73 -20.02
N PHE A 221 3.67 3.76 -19.99
CA PHE A 221 3.52 4.94 -20.86
C PHE A 221 3.55 4.59 -22.35
N THR A 222 4.26 3.54 -22.72
CA THR A 222 4.40 3.10 -24.11
C THR A 222 3.21 2.26 -24.56
N HIS A 223 2.69 1.40 -23.69
CA HIS A 223 1.71 0.37 -24.05
C HIS A 223 0.28 0.66 -23.61
N VAL A 224 0.04 1.61 -22.69
CA VAL A 224 -1.30 1.93 -22.18
C VAL A 224 -1.77 3.25 -22.78
N PRO A 225 -2.47 3.25 -23.93
CA PRO A 225 -2.94 4.47 -24.55
C PRO A 225 -4.07 5.13 -23.76
N ASN A 226 -4.34 6.39 -24.06
CA ASN A 226 -5.43 7.19 -23.49
C ASN A 226 -5.45 7.17 -21.95
N SER A 227 -4.28 7.34 -21.36
CA SER A 227 -4.07 7.35 -19.92
C SER A 227 -3.33 8.62 -19.49
N LEU A 228 -3.66 9.10 -18.30
CA LEU A 228 -2.99 10.19 -17.61
C LEU A 228 -2.40 9.63 -16.31
N PHE A 229 -1.07 9.60 -16.25
CA PHE A 229 -0.33 9.21 -15.05
C PHE A 229 -0.06 10.45 -14.21
N ILE A 230 -0.43 10.42 -12.93
CA ILE A 230 -0.15 11.49 -11.97
C ILE A 230 0.66 10.87 -10.84
N LEU A 231 1.90 11.34 -10.66
CA LEU A 231 2.73 10.96 -9.52
C LEU A 231 2.69 12.11 -8.51
N ASN A 232 2.19 11.84 -7.31
CA ASN A 232 2.23 12.77 -6.20
C ASN A 232 3.47 12.47 -5.35
N LEU A 233 4.37 13.44 -5.22
CA LEU A 233 5.59 13.29 -4.42
C LEU A 233 6.13 14.64 -3.96
N PHE A 234 6.89 14.62 -2.87
CA PHE A 234 7.63 15.80 -2.43
C PHE A 234 8.78 16.18 -3.40
N PRO A 235 9.10 17.48 -3.53
CA PRO A 235 10.13 17.95 -4.47
C PRO A 235 11.52 17.36 -4.24
N ASP A 236 11.93 17.17 -2.98
CA ASP A 236 13.21 16.56 -2.60
C ASP A 236 13.28 15.08 -3.00
N ARG A 237 12.17 14.36 -2.85
CA ARG A 237 12.05 12.96 -3.30
C ARG A 237 12.14 12.86 -4.82
N TRP A 238 11.57 13.83 -5.54
CA TRP A 238 11.68 13.86 -6.99
C TRP A 238 13.14 14.01 -7.43
N GLN A 239 13.85 14.96 -6.82
CA GLN A 239 15.28 15.17 -7.07
C GLN A 239 16.09 13.90 -6.81
N HIS A 240 15.79 13.18 -5.72
CA HIS A 240 16.43 11.90 -5.44
C HIS A 240 16.12 10.85 -6.52
N PHE A 241 14.86 10.71 -6.94
CA PHE A 241 14.45 9.75 -7.98
C PHE A 241 15.17 10.01 -9.31
N GLN A 242 15.35 11.29 -9.67
CA GLN A 242 16.10 11.68 -10.87
C GLN A 242 17.57 11.21 -10.84
N THR A 243 18.17 11.03 -9.66
CA THR A 243 19.54 10.45 -9.56
C THR A 243 19.57 8.94 -9.71
N THR A 244 18.44 8.27 -9.52
CA THR A 244 18.32 6.80 -9.60
C THR A 244 17.83 6.34 -10.98
N PHE A 245 16.94 7.12 -11.59
CA PHE A 245 16.37 6.83 -12.90
C PHE A 245 17.31 7.20 -14.04
N ASP A 246 17.19 6.46 -15.14
CA ASP A 246 17.83 6.88 -16.39
C ASP A 246 17.15 8.13 -16.97
N GLY A 247 17.81 8.78 -17.93
CA GLY A 247 17.26 9.98 -18.58
C GLY A 247 15.94 9.70 -19.30
N SER A 248 15.75 8.51 -19.86
CA SER A 248 14.53 8.15 -20.60
C SER A 248 13.29 8.05 -19.71
N ILE A 249 13.45 7.56 -18.49
CA ILE A 249 12.40 7.49 -17.46
C ILE A 249 12.12 8.90 -16.96
N THR A 250 13.17 9.66 -16.65
CA THR A 250 13.05 11.03 -16.14
C THR A 250 12.32 11.94 -17.13
N ASP A 251 12.66 11.85 -18.42
CA ASP A 251 12.02 12.63 -19.48
C ASP A 251 10.54 12.26 -19.68
N ARG A 252 10.17 10.99 -19.45
CA ARG A 252 8.78 10.51 -19.57
C ARG A 252 7.93 10.87 -18.35
N ILE A 253 8.44 10.68 -17.14
CA ILE A 253 7.72 11.01 -15.91
C ILE A 253 7.66 12.53 -15.72
N GLY A 254 8.75 13.23 -16.03
CA GLY A 254 8.92 14.65 -15.81
C GLY A 254 8.41 15.55 -16.94
N GLN A 255 7.63 15.04 -17.90
CA GLN A 255 7.11 15.81 -19.05
C GLN A 255 6.40 17.08 -18.60
N HIS A 256 5.55 16.98 -17.59
CA HIS A 256 4.80 18.08 -17.01
C HIS A 256 4.91 18.03 -15.49
N GLN A 257 5.58 19.03 -14.92
CA GLN A 257 5.78 19.15 -13.48
C GLN A 257 4.95 20.33 -12.96
N ILE A 258 4.06 20.03 -12.00
CA ILE A 258 3.26 21.05 -11.33
C ILE A 258 3.77 21.14 -9.90
N GLN A 259 4.42 22.25 -9.58
CA GLN A 259 4.88 22.51 -8.23
C GLN A 259 3.77 23.18 -7.41
N LEU A 260 3.38 22.54 -6.30
CA LEU A 260 2.45 23.13 -5.35
C LEU A 260 3.24 23.89 -4.29
N HIS A 261 2.99 25.20 -4.20
CA HIS A 261 3.59 26.06 -3.18
C HIS A 261 2.72 26.12 -1.93
N PRO A 262 3.31 26.36 -0.74
CA PRO A 262 2.55 26.65 0.46
C PRO A 262 1.57 27.80 0.22
N PRO A 263 0.33 27.71 0.72
CA PRO A 263 -0.62 28.81 0.61
C PRO A 263 -0.13 30.03 1.39
N SER A 264 -0.46 31.21 0.87
CA SER A 264 -0.26 32.47 1.60
C SER A 264 -1.11 32.52 2.88
N GLU A 265 -0.71 33.35 3.85
CA GLU A 265 -1.49 33.57 5.07
C GLU A 265 -2.93 33.98 4.78
N ALA A 266 -3.16 34.82 3.76
CA ALA A 266 -4.50 35.21 3.34
C ALA A 266 -5.34 34.01 2.86
N GLN A 267 -4.74 33.10 2.07
CA GLN A 267 -5.39 31.88 1.62
C GLN A 267 -5.65 30.90 2.77
N LEU A 268 -4.71 30.74 3.70
CA LEU A 268 -4.88 29.93 4.91
C LEU A 268 -6.02 30.46 5.78
N LYS A 269 -6.09 31.78 5.95
CA LYS A 269 -7.17 32.43 6.68
C LYS A 269 -8.53 32.18 6.06
N ILE A 270 -8.64 32.28 4.72
CA ILE A 270 -9.86 31.92 3.98
C ILE A 270 -10.22 30.44 4.21
N LEU A 271 -9.24 29.53 4.14
CA LEU A 271 -9.45 28.10 4.36
C LEU A 271 -9.96 27.80 5.77
N LEU A 272 -9.36 28.41 6.79
CA LEU A 272 -9.79 28.27 8.17
C LEU A 272 -11.20 28.84 8.35
N GLN A 273 -11.47 30.04 7.83
CA GLN A 273 -12.80 30.66 7.86
C GLN A 273 -13.88 29.75 7.26
N GLN A 274 -13.60 29.12 6.11
CA GLN A 274 -14.53 28.18 5.48
C GLN A 274 -14.75 26.92 6.32
N ARG A 275 -13.74 26.46 7.05
CA ARG A 275 -13.84 25.29 7.92
C ARG A 275 -14.60 25.58 9.22
N PHE A 276 -14.51 26.80 9.72
CA PHE A 276 -15.29 27.29 10.86
C PHE A 276 -16.69 27.80 10.48
N ALA A 277 -16.95 27.98 9.18
CA ALA A 277 -18.26 28.38 8.71
C ALA A 277 -19.31 27.35 9.16
N PRO A 278 -20.42 27.79 9.78
CA PRO A 278 -21.48 26.87 10.17
C PRO A 278 -21.99 26.12 8.93
N ALA A 279 -22.25 24.82 9.08
CA ALA A 279 -22.87 24.03 8.02
C ALA A 279 -24.14 24.74 7.54
N ALA A 280 -24.50 24.60 6.26
CA ALA A 280 -25.68 25.28 5.69
C ALA A 280 -27.01 24.98 6.43
N THR A 281 -27.03 23.94 7.26
CA THR A 281 -28.13 23.52 8.13
C THR A 281 -28.17 24.24 9.50
N CYS A 282 -27.11 24.93 9.91
CA CYS A 282 -27.02 25.67 11.17
C CYS A 282 -27.48 27.13 10.98
N ARG A 283 -28.43 27.59 11.80
CA ARG A 283 -28.91 28.99 11.83
C ARG A 283 -27.98 29.93 12.62
N ILE A 284 -26.68 29.65 12.63
CA ILE A 284 -25.70 30.50 13.31
C ILE A 284 -25.08 31.40 12.23
N PRO A 285 -25.03 32.73 12.43
CA PRO A 285 -24.36 33.62 11.49
C PRO A 285 -22.87 33.27 11.39
N ALA A 286 -22.29 33.41 10.21
CA ALA A 286 -20.88 33.15 9.99
C ALA A 286 -20.03 34.16 10.78
N THR A 287 -19.42 33.72 11.87
CA THR A 287 -18.52 34.54 12.68
C THR A 287 -17.14 34.62 12.01
N PRO A 288 -16.55 35.81 11.84
CA PRO A 288 -15.18 35.96 11.37
C PRO A 288 -14.19 35.26 12.31
N ILE A 289 -13.15 34.66 11.76
CA ILE A 289 -12.15 33.91 12.54
C ILE A 289 -11.42 34.80 13.55
N GLU A 290 -11.28 36.08 13.25
CA GLU A 290 -10.69 37.10 14.12
C GLU A 290 -11.55 37.40 15.35
N ALA A 291 -12.84 37.07 15.31
CA ALA A 291 -13.71 37.12 16.47
C ALA A 291 -13.72 35.81 17.27
N LEU A 292 -13.18 34.73 16.72
CA LEU A 292 -13.09 33.42 17.37
C LEU A 292 -11.77 33.22 18.13
N PHE A 293 -10.68 33.84 17.67
CA PHE A 293 -9.36 33.66 18.24
C PHE A 293 -8.65 35.02 18.47
N PRO A 294 -7.88 35.15 19.56
CA PRO A 294 -6.93 36.25 19.76
C PRO A 294 -5.96 36.38 18.58
N ALA A 295 -5.43 37.60 18.39
CA ALA A 295 -4.49 37.90 17.30
C ALA A 295 -3.22 37.02 17.35
N ASP A 296 -2.68 36.80 18.55
CA ASP A 296 -1.47 36.00 18.75
C ASP A 296 -1.70 34.53 18.38
N ASP A 297 -2.84 33.97 18.75
CA ASP A 297 -3.22 32.59 18.40
C ASP A 297 -3.41 32.44 16.89
N LEU A 298 -4.07 33.42 16.25
CA LEU A 298 -4.26 33.42 14.80
C LEU A 298 -2.92 33.51 14.07
N GLN A 299 -1.98 34.33 14.55
CA GLN A 299 -0.64 34.42 13.99
C GLN A 299 0.10 33.08 14.11
N ASP A 300 0.06 32.42 15.28
CA ASP A 300 0.67 31.11 15.47
C ASP A 300 0.04 30.05 14.55
N MET A 301 -1.29 30.04 14.38
CA MET A 301 -1.98 29.14 13.44
C MET A 301 -1.56 29.37 11.97
N LEU A 302 -1.45 30.63 11.54
CA LEU A 302 -1.13 30.99 10.16
C LEU A 302 0.37 30.80 9.84
N SER A 303 1.24 30.86 10.85
CA SER A 303 2.68 30.65 10.71
C SER A 303 3.08 29.18 10.54
N GLN A 304 2.14 28.24 10.68
CA GLN A 304 2.42 26.82 10.57
C GLN A 304 2.88 26.44 9.15
N PRO A 305 3.85 25.52 9.00
CA PRO A 305 4.48 25.25 7.70
C PRO A 305 3.60 24.45 6.74
N SER A 306 2.42 23.97 7.16
CA SER A 306 1.50 23.24 6.30
C SER A 306 0.04 23.55 6.63
N ILE A 307 -0.85 23.39 5.65
CA ILE A 307 -2.32 23.50 5.83
C ILE A 307 -2.80 22.59 6.97
N ARG A 308 -2.25 21.36 7.03
CA ARG A 308 -2.63 20.38 8.05
C ARG A 308 -2.24 20.86 9.45
N LYS A 309 -1.01 21.36 9.62
CA LYS A 309 -0.55 21.93 10.89
C LYS A 309 -1.36 23.16 11.29
N ALA A 310 -1.64 24.08 10.36
CA ALA A 310 -2.49 25.24 10.63
C ALA A 310 -3.88 24.83 11.15
N ILE A 311 -4.51 23.84 10.51
CA ILE A 311 -5.83 23.32 10.89
C ILE A 311 -5.79 22.59 12.24
N ASN A 312 -4.79 21.72 12.45
CA ASN A 312 -4.64 21.00 13.71
C ASN A 312 -4.38 21.97 14.86
N ARG A 313 -3.52 22.97 14.62
CA ARG A 313 -3.23 24.02 15.58
C ARG A 313 -4.48 24.84 15.94
N ALA A 314 -5.30 25.18 14.95
CA ALA A 314 -6.58 25.84 15.20
C ALA A 314 -7.53 24.96 16.03
N ALA A 315 -7.54 23.65 15.80
CA ALA A 315 -8.32 22.71 16.62
C ALA A 315 -7.78 22.59 18.05
N ASP A 316 -6.46 22.63 18.23
CA ASP A 316 -5.82 22.61 19.55
C ASP A 316 -6.13 23.87 20.35
N TYR A 317 -6.06 25.05 19.72
CA TYR A 317 -6.49 26.30 20.34
C TYR A 317 -7.97 26.31 20.71
N TYR A 318 -8.83 25.78 19.83
CA TYR A 318 -10.24 25.62 20.17
C TYR A 318 -10.43 24.74 21.41
N ARG A 319 -9.72 23.61 21.50
CA ARG A 319 -9.77 22.71 22.67
C ARG A 319 -9.16 23.34 23.91
N PHE A 320 -8.13 24.15 23.78
CA PHE A 320 -7.51 24.89 24.87
C PHE A 320 -8.50 25.90 25.47
N HIS A 321 -9.10 26.74 24.63
CA HIS A 321 -10.04 27.77 25.09
C HIS A 321 -11.37 27.23 25.61
N ILE A 322 -11.91 26.17 25.00
CA ILE A 322 -13.22 25.62 25.36
C ILE A 322 -13.13 24.52 26.42
N ASN A 323 -12.16 23.61 26.29
CA ASN A 323 -12.08 22.41 27.14
C ASN A 323 -10.94 22.48 28.17
N GLY A 324 -10.13 23.55 28.19
CA GLY A 324 -8.98 23.68 29.08
C GLY A 324 -7.86 22.67 28.79
N ILE A 325 -7.84 22.06 27.61
CA ILE A 325 -6.83 21.06 27.24
C ILE A 325 -5.54 21.80 26.86
N PRO A 326 -4.41 21.58 27.56
CA PRO A 326 -3.17 22.30 27.28
C PRO A 326 -2.71 22.08 25.83
N LEU A 327 -2.15 23.12 25.23
CA LEU A 327 -1.60 23.06 23.87
C LEU A 327 -0.46 22.02 23.81
N PRO A 328 -0.36 21.25 22.71
CA PRO A 328 0.77 20.33 22.52
C PRO A 328 2.09 21.09 22.59
N LEU A 329 3.08 20.48 23.26
CA LEU A 329 4.45 21.00 23.30
C LEU A 329 4.96 21.14 21.87
N GLN A 330 5.32 22.35 21.47
CA GLN A 330 6.03 22.56 20.22
C GLN A 330 7.40 21.89 20.32
N ILE A 331 7.56 20.74 19.69
CA ILE A 331 8.89 20.24 19.36
C ILE A 331 9.41 21.22 18.32
N GLN A 332 10.23 22.19 18.76
CA GLN A 332 10.99 23.01 17.84
C GLN A 332 11.95 22.08 17.10
N GLU A 333 11.53 21.60 15.94
CA GLU A 333 12.48 21.19 14.91
C GLU A 333 13.26 22.46 14.57
N ARG A 334 14.43 22.64 15.20
CA ARG A 334 15.41 23.63 14.77
C ARG A 334 15.69 23.34 13.30
N THR A 335 15.13 24.15 12.42
CA THR A 335 15.56 24.20 11.02
C THR A 335 17.02 24.62 11.09
N PRO A 336 17.98 23.77 10.69
CA PRO A 336 19.39 24.15 10.75
C PRO A 336 19.56 25.37 9.85
N THR A 337 19.96 26.48 10.46
CA THR A 337 20.28 27.71 9.75
C THR A 337 21.49 27.48 8.84
N PRO A 338 21.72 28.31 7.80
CA PRO A 338 22.95 28.26 7.01
C PRO A 338 24.21 28.33 7.90
N ASP A 339 24.14 29.07 9.01
CA ASP A 339 25.18 29.14 10.02
C ASP A 339 25.35 27.83 10.81
N ASP A 340 24.29 27.07 11.06
CA ASP A 340 24.39 25.72 11.66
C ASP A 340 25.13 24.76 10.72
N TRP A 341 24.96 24.89 9.40
CA TRP A 341 25.71 24.10 8.41
C TRP A 341 27.19 24.49 8.37
N GLN A 342 27.50 25.78 8.41
CA GLN A 342 28.89 26.25 8.48
C GLN A 342 29.57 25.82 9.78
N THR A 343 28.86 25.91 10.91
CA THR A 343 29.37 25.47 12.22
C THR A 343 29.60 23.97 12.24
N ARG A 344 28.74 23.19 11.57
CA ARG A 344 28.87 21.74 11.46
C ARG A 344 29.97 21.30 10.50
N ILE A 345 30.17 22.02 9.40
CA ILE A 345 31.30 21.83 8.49
C ILE A 345 32.62 22.16 9.20
N GLN A 346 32.69 23.28 9.93
CA GLN A 346 33.88 23.64 10.71
C GLN A 346 34.17 22.61 11.81
N ARG A 347 33.14 22.09 12.49
CA ARG A 347 33.32 20.99 13.45
C ARG A 347 33.83 19.72 12.77
N LEU A 348 33.25 19.32 11.64
CA LEU A 348 33.70 18.15 10.89
C LEU A 348 35.12 18.31 10.37
N GLU A 349 35.52 19.50 9.90
CA GLU A 349 36.88 19.82 9.50
C GLU A 349 37.84 19.74 10.69
N THR A 350 37.43 20.26 11.85
CA THR A 350 38.19 20.20 13.11
C THR A 350 38.35 18.75 13.58
N ASP A 351 37.28 17.95 13.53
CA ASP A 351 37.28 16.53 13.88
C ASP A 351 38.16 15.75 12.90
N LEU A 352 38.13 16.06 11.61
CA LEU A 352 39.03 15.47 10.61
C LEU A 352 40.49 15.83 10.87
N THR A 353 40.77 17.07 11.30
CA THR A 353 42.12 17.46 11.67
C THR A 353 42.58 16.78 12.95
N GLN A 354 41.70 16.62 13.94
CA GLN A 354 41.99 15.87 15.17
C GLN A 354 42.18 14.39 14.91
N VAL A 355 41.36 13.76 14.05
CA VAL A 355 41.52 12.36 13.64
C VAL A 355 42.81 12.18 12.83
N LYS A 356 43.17 13.12 11.96
CA LYS A 356 44.43 13.10 11.22
C LYS A 356 45.64 13.26 12.15
N ALA A 357 45.55 14.13 13.16
CA ALA A 357 46.58 14.29 14.19
C ALA A 357 46.68 13.03 15.08
N ALA A 358 45.54 12.45 15.47
CA ALA A 358 45.47 11.22 16.24
C ALA A 358 46.07 10.02 15.47
N LEU A 359 45.77 9.92 14.17
CA LEU A 359 46.36 8.92 13.28
C LEU A 359 47.88 9.12 13.12
N GLN A 360 48.36 10.36 13.03
CA GLN A 360 49.79 10.67 12.98
C GLN A 360 50.51 10.30 14.30
N THR A 361 49.85 10.45 15.45
CA THR A 361 50.38 10.01 16.75
C THR A 361 50.28 8.50 17.00
N LEU A 362 49.39 7.78 16.31
CA LEU A 362 49.22 6.32 16.43
C LEU A 362 50.16 5.52 15.51
N LEU A 363 50.89 6.18 14.60
CA LEU A 363 51.82 5.54 13.67
C LEU A 363 53.16 5.06 14.29
N PRO A 364 53.68 5.60 15.42
CA PRO A 364 54.94 5.09 15.99
C PRO A 364 54.80 3.92 16.98
N ASP A 365 53.67 3.72 17.66
CA ASP A 365 53.64 2.90 18.90
C ASP A 365 52.71 1.66 18.86
N LEU A 366 52.80 0.87 17.79
CA LEU A 366 52.30 -0.52 17.80
C LEU A 366 53.33 -1.48 18.41
N LYS A 367 53.51 -1.43 19.74
CA LYS A 367 54.08 -2.52 20.55
C LYS A 367 53.40 -2.66 21.92
N LEU A 368 52.64 -3.76 22.05
CA LEU A 368 52.42 -4.62 23.23
C LEU A 368 51.78 -4.03 24.52
N SER A 369 50.64 -4.63 24.89
CA SER A 369 49.84 -4.57 26.14
C SER A 369 50.63 -4.94 27.43
N PRO A 370 50.02 -5.16 28.64
CA PRO A 370 48.67 -4.86 29.20
C PRO A 370 48.69 -4.28 30.67
N SER A 371 47.54 -3.84 31.21
CA SER A 371 46.98 -4.22 32.55
C SER A 371 46.10 -3.15 33.25
N SER A 372 44.79 -3.41 33.31
CA SER A 372 43.84 -3.45 34.46
C SER A 372 43.84 -2.38 35.60
N PRO A 373 42.94 -2.45 36.61
CA PRO A 373 41.68 -1.69 36.69
C PRO A 373 41.56 -0.83 37.98
N THR A 374 40.62 0.13 38.06
CA THR A 374 40.32 0.82 39.33
C THR A 374 38.87 1.35 39.33
N LYS A 375 37.93 0.59 39.91
CA LYS A 375 37.29 0.80 41.23
C LYS A 375 36.47 2.09 41.36
N SER A 376 35.14 1.89 41.34
CA SER A 376 34.14 2.76 41.96
C SER A 376 34.28 2.80 43.48
N PRO A 377 33.72 3.83 44.13
CA PRO A 377 33.00 3.62 45.37
C PRO A 377 31.58 4.20 45.30
N ALA A 378 30.64 3.38 45.76
CA ALA A 378 29.28 3.75 46.11
C ALA A 378 29.25 4.33 47.54
N GLN A 379 28.48 5.39 47.77
CA GLN A 379 27.82 5.64 49.05
C GLN A 379 26.41 6.22 48.82
N ARG A 380 25.57 5.96 49.82
CA ARG A 380 24.10 5.83 49.84
C ARG A 380 23.48 7.04 50.64
N PRO A 381 22.19 7.07 51.03
CA PRO A 381 21.24 8.13 50.65
C PRO A 381 20.60 8.89 51.83
N GLU A 382 20.36 10.18 51.67
CA GLU A 382 19.43 11.02 52.48
C GLU A 382 18.99 12.14 51.51
N ASP A 383 17.79 12.71 51.49
CA ASP A 383 16.61 12.59 52.32
C ASP A 383 15.39 13.09 51.51
N SER A 384 14.21 12.81 52.06
CA SER A 384 12.86 13.27 51.69
C SER A 384 12.70 14.61 50.93
N ASP A 385 12.02 14.56 49.78
CA ASP A 385 11.18 15.65 49.28
C ASP A 385 9.99 15.06 48.48
N THR A 386 8.80 15.16 49.05
CA THR A 386 7.53 14.86 48.38
C THR A 386 7.32 15.84 47.22
N PRO A 387 7.18 15.38 45.97
CA PRO A 387 6.77 16.26 44.89
C PRO A 387 5.27 16.62 45.05
N PRO A 388 4.86 17.85 44.70
CA PRO A 388 3.45 18.22 44.68
C PRO A 388 2.68 17.32 43.69
N PRO A 389 1.35 17.18 43.85
CA PRO A 389 0.55 16.26 43.05
C PRO A 389 0.72 16.57 41.57
N GLN A 390 1.35 15.63 40.86
CA GLN A 390 1.39 15.63 39.40
C GLN A 390 -0.04 15.51 38.90
N ILE A 391 -0.59 16.63 38.43
CA ILE A 391 -1.74 16.61 37.52
C ILE A 391 -1.30 15.71 36.36
N LEU A 392 -1.96 14.56 36.21
CA LEU A 392 -1.77 13.61 35.12
C LEU A 392 -2.07 14.35 33.81
N THR A 393 -1.07 15.01 33.25
CA THR A 393 -1.11 15.47 31.88
C THR A 393 -1.15 14.20 31.02
N PRO A 394 -2.16 14.05 30.13
CA PRO A 394 -2.20 12.88 29.26
C PRO A 394 -0.92 12.86 28.42
N ASP A 395 -0.27 11.70 28.37
CA ASP A 395 0.91 11.47 27.54
C ASP A 395 0.61 12.00 26.12
N PRO A 396 1.32 13.03 25.63
CA PRO A 396 1.00 13.70 24.37
C PRO A 396 1.06 12.75 23.18
N ILE A 397 1.91 11.70 23.26
CA ILE A 397 1.99 10.63 22.27
C ILE A 397 0.69 9.81 22.30
N ALA A 398 0.22 9.43 23.50
CA ALA A 398 -1.02 8.68 23.64
C ALA A 398 -2.23 9.45 23.11
N ALA A 399 -2.31 10.76 23.37
CA ALA A 399 -3.41 11.60 22.91
C ALA A 399 -3.52 11.67 21.38
N LEU A 400 -2.40 11.53 20.66
CA LEU A 400 -2.37 11.52 19.19
C LEU A 400 -2.54 10.11 18.59
N LEU A 401 -1.81 9.12 19.10
CA LEU A 401 -1.84 7.76 18.53
C LEU A 401 -3.12 7.02 18.83
N ASP A 402 -3.73 7.17 20.01
CA ASP A 402 -4.91 6.38 20.36
C ASP A 402 -6.09 6.60 19.40
N PRO A 403 -6.49 7.85 19.10
CA PRO A 403 -7.54 8.11 18.11
C PRO A 403 -7.15 7.63 16.71
N TYR A 404 -5.88 7.81 16.32
CA TYR A 404 -5.38 7.38 15.01
C TYR A 404 -5.46 5.85 14.86
N LEU A 405 -4.98 5.11 15.85
CA LEU A 405 -4.98 3.65 15.85
C LEU A 405 -6.41 3.10 15.88
N GLN A 406 -7.29 3.67 16.69
CA GLN A 406 -8.71 3.29 16.72
C GLN A 406 -9.39 3.52 15.37
N ALA A 407 -9.18 4.69 14.75
CA ALA A 407 -9.73 4.99 13.43
C ALA A 407 -9.17 4.07 12.35
N SER A 408 -7.86 3.79 12.39
CA SER A 408 -7.19 2.88 11.46
C SER A 408 -7.68 1.45 11.62
N GLU A 409 -7.77 0.94 12.84
CA GLU A 409 -8.32 -0.39 13.15
C GLU A 409 -9.77 -0.52 12.67
N ALA A 410 -10.61 0.49 12.91
CA ALA A 410 -11.98 0.51 12.42
C ALA A 410 -12.06 0.50 10.88
N ALA A 411 -11.24 1.31 10.21
CA ALA A 411 -11.17 1.35 8.76
C ALA A 411 -10.69 0.00 8.17
N GLN A 412 -9.67 -0.62 8.77
CA GLN A 412 -9.18 -1.93 8.34
C GLN A 412 -10.19 -3.05 8.59
N ASN A 413 -10.97 -3.00 9.67
CA ASN A 413 -12.07 -3.93 9.90
C ASN A 413 -13.14 -3.84 8.80
N ILE A 414 -13.53 -2.63 8.41
CA ILE A 414 -14.48 -2.42 7.30
C ILE A 414 -13.87 -2.95 5.99
N SER A 415 -12.60 -2.66 5.74
CA SER A 415 -11.89 -3.11 4.53
C SER A 415 -11.72 -4.62 4.48
N TYR A 416 -11.56 -5.30 5.61
CA TYR A 416 -11.37 -6.75 5.68
C TYR A 416 -12.55 -7.54 5.08
N ALA A 417 -13.77 -6.98 5.19
CA ALA A 417 -14.99 -7.54 4.62
C ALA A 417 -15.15 -7.32 3.10
N LYS A 418 -14.33 -6.44 2.49
CA LYS A 418 -14.35 -6.22 1.03
C LYS A 418 -13.59 -7.33 0.31
N ALA A 419 -13.96 -7.58 -0.94
CA ALA A 419 -13.16 -8.44 -1.82
C ALA A 419 -11.84 -7.72 -2.13
N THR A 420 -10.72 -8.32 -1.74
CA THR A 420 -9.37 -7.77 -1.94
C THR A 420 -8.49 -8.82 -2.64
N ILE A 421 -7.58 -8.38 -3.48
CA ILE A 421 -6.59 -9.27 -4.11
C ILE A 421 -5.46 -9.49 -3.11
N ILE A 422 -5.31 -10.71 -2.61
CA ILE A 422 -4.30 -11.07 -1.60
C ILE A 422 -3.24 -11.95 -2.27
N THR A 423 -1.97 -11.58 -2.11
CA THR A 423 -0.83 -12.25 -2.76
C THR A 423 0.32 -12.46 -1.78
N ASP A 424 1.19 -13.43 -2.08
CA ASP A 424 2.41 -13.70 -1.31
C ASP A 424 3.33 -12.47 -1.30
N GLU A 425 3.46 -11.81 -2.45
CA GLU A 425 4.35 -10.66 -2.68
C GLU A 425 3.90 -9.40 -1.93
N ASP A 426 2.58 -9.12 -1.86
CA ASP A 426 2.08 -7.97 -1.10
C ASP A 426 2.29 -8.16 0.41
N ASP A 427 1.98 -9.36 0.93
CA ASP A 427 2.11 -9.66 2.36
C ASP A 427 3.58 -9.73 2.81
N ILE A 428 4.47 -10.34 2.01
CA ILE A 428 5.90 -10.37 2.34
C ILE A 428 6.53 -8.98 2.26
N GLY A 429 6.07 -8.14 1.33
CA GLY A 429 6.53 -6.75 1.20
C GLY A 429 6.11 -5.89 2.39
N LYS A 430 4.86 -6.06 2.89
CA LYS A 430 4.42 -5.43 4.15
C LYS A 430 5.26 -5.90 5.34
N LEU A 431 5.51 -7.20 5.44
CA LEU A 431 6.33 -7.75 6.51
C LEU A 431 7.77 -7.21 6.47
N ARG A 432 8.38 -7.14 5.29
CA ARG A 432 9.71 -6.54 5.09
C ARG A 432 9.73 -5.10 5.56
N ARG A 433 8.73 -4.29 5.20
CA ARG A 433 8.61 -2.89 5.68
C ARG A 433 8.55 -2.83 7.20
N ILE A 434 7.73 -3.68 7.81
CA ILE A 434 7.61 -3.75 9.27
C ILE A 434 8.95 -4.11 9.91
N CYS A 435 9.62 -5.15 9.42
CA CYS A 435 10.93 -5.56 9.94
C CYS A 435 12.01 -4.49 9.73
N GLU A 436 12.01 -3.79 8.60
CA GLU A 436 12.93 -2.68 8.33
C GLU A 436 12.70 -1.52 9.32
N ALA A 437 11.44 -1.17 9.60
CA ALA A 437 11.12 -0.15 10.60
C ALA A 437 11.53 -0.58 12.01
N LEU A 438 11.34 -1.87 12.35
CA LEU A 438 11.76 -2.43 13.63
C LEU A 438 13.28 -2.49 13.82
N LYS A 439 14.09 -2.38 12.75
CA LYS A 439 15.55 -2.25 12.88
C LYS A 439 15.97 -1.05 13.74
N THR A 440 15.13 -0.01 13.79
CA THR A 440 15.37 1.16 14.65
C THR A 440 15.28 0.83 16.14
N LEU A 441 14.64 -0.29 16.51
CA LEU A 441 14.46 -0.75 17.89
C LEU A 441 15.29 -1.98 18.24
N TYR A 442 15.47 -2.88 17.28
CA TYR A 442 16.11 -4.18 17.47
C TYR A 442 17.03 -4.48 16.29
N PRO A 443 18.22 -5.08 16.50
CA PRO A 443 19.08 -5.51 15.41
C PRO A 443 18.42 -6.69 14.66
N LEU A 444 17.73 -6.37 13.57
CA LEU A 444 16.96 -7.32 12.76
C LEU A 444 17.52 -7.36 11.33
N ASP A 445 18.46 -8.25 11.08
CA ASP A 445 18.91 -8.51 9.72
C ASP A 445 17.88 -9.36 8.99
N MET A 446 17.75 -9.13 7.69
CA MET A 446 16.80 -9.83 6.83
C MET A 446 17.51 -10.40 5.62
N THR A 447 17.30 -11.68 5.39
CA THR A 447 17.80 -12.41 4.21
C THR A 447 16.72 -13.38 3.72
N VAL A 448 17.01 -14.14 2.66
CA VAL A 448 16.11 -15.16 2.12
C VAL A 448 16.89 -16.46 2.01
N LEU A 449 16.27 -17.58 2.37
CA LEU A 449 16.89 -18.90 2.20
C LEU A 449 16.64 -19.42 0.79
N SER A 450 17.69 -19.86 0.11
CA SER A 450 17.58 -20.58 -1.15
C SER A 450 17.60 -22.08 -0.91
N TYR A 451 16.74 -22.84 -1.59
CA TYR A 451 16.79 -24.31 -1.59
C TYR A 451 16.90 -24.84 -3.01
N ARG A 452 18.14 -25.19 -3.40
CA ARG A 452 18.47 -25.66 -4.75
C ARG A 452 17.94 -24.65 -5.80
N LYS A 453 17.47 -25.14 -6.96
CA LYS A 453 16.79 -24.35 -8.00
C LYS A 453 15.26 -24.45 -7.91
N ARG A 454 14.71 -24.67 -6.71
CA ARG A 454 13.26 -24.86 -6.52
C ARG A 454 12.57 -23.57 -6.10
N VAL A 455 11.32 -23.41 -6.52
CA VAL A 455 10.46 -22.29 -6.11
C VAL A 455 9.93 -22.56 -4.69
N LEU A 456 10.20 -21.63 -3.78
CA LEU A 456 9.74 -21.65 -2.39
C LEU A 456 8.59 -20.66 -2.20
N PRO A 457 7.78 -20.81 -1.14
CA PRO A 457 6.92 -19.72 -0.65
C PRO A 457 7.74 -18.45 -0.39
N GLN A 458 7.11 -17.29 -0.56
CA GLN A 458 7.74 -16.01 -0.21
C GLN A 458 7.96 -15.95 1.30
N HIS A 459 9.21 -15.71 1.72
CA HIS A 459 9.59 -15.75 3.12
C HIS A 459 10.76 -14.81 3.41
N LEU A 460 10.89 -14.44 4.69
CA LEU A 460 12.02 -13.72 5.25
C LEU A 460 12.69 -14.61 6.28
N PHE A 461 14.01 -14.72 6.18
CA PHE A 461 14.87 -15.29 7.20
C PHE A 461 15.48 -14.16 8.03
N LEU A 462 15.33 -14.28 9.34
CA LEU A 462 15.83 -13.39 10.37
C LEU A 462 16.98 -14.08 11.12
N PRO A 463 18.25 -13.85 10.75
CA PRO A 463 19.38 -14.58 11.31
C PRO A 463 19.54 -14.37 12.81
N ASN A 464 19.30 -13.15 13.30
CA ASN A 464 19.51 -12.78 14.70
C ASN A 464 18.56 -13.55 15.63
N THR A 465 17.36 -13.90 15.17
CA THR A 465 16.36 -14.66 15.95
C THR A 465 16.24 -16.12 15.50
N LYS A 466 16.96 -16.54 14.46
CA LYS A 466 16.91 -17.87 13.83
C LYS A 466 15.49 -18.25 13.37
N ARG A 467 14.73 -17.27 12.86
CA ARG A 467 13.33 -17.44 12.46
C ARG A 467 13.12 -17.24 10.98
N VAL A 468 12.23 -18.03 10.41
CA VAL A 468 11.79 -17.93 9.02
C VAL A 468 10.28 -17.76 9.02
N ILE A 469 9.80 -16.64 8.52
CA ILE A 469 8.37 -16.33 8.40
C ILE A 469 8.04 -16.07 6.94
N GLY A 470 6.96 -16.67 6.45
CA GLY A 470 6.53 -16.50 5.07
C GLY A 470 5.03 -16.64 4.89
N PHE A 471 4.61 -16.42 3.65
CA PHE A 471 3.21 -16.47 3.22
C PHE A 471 3.02 -17.51 2.12
N LEU A 472 1.87 -18.18 2.15
CA LEU A 472 1.46 -19.12 1.11
C LEU A 472 -0.05 -18.97 0.81
N GLN A 473 -0.38 -17.94 0.04
CA GLN A 473 -1.69 -17.53 -0.44
C GLN A 473 -2.09 -18.22 -1.74
N SER A 474 -1.11 -18.68 -2.55
CA SER A 474 -1.35 -19.43 -3.80
C SER A 474 -2.30 -20.63 -3.61
N THR A 475 -2.95 -21.08 -4.69
CA THR A 475 -3.89 -22.21 -4.64
C THR A 475 -3.41 -23.37 -5.54
N GLY A 476 -4.17 -24.46 -5.60
CA GLY A 476 -3.92 -25.56 -6.57
C GLY A 476 -2.53 -26.20 -6.50
N ASN A 477 -1.94 -26.43 -7.68
CA ASN A 477 -0.65 -27.12 -7.81
C ASN A 477 0.52 -26.27 -7.30
N SER A 478 0.46 -24.94 -7.48
CA SER A 478 1.46 -24.02 -6.96
C SER A 478 1.55 -24.10 -5.43
N PHE A 479 0.40 -24.13 -4.74
CA PHE A 479 0.35 -24.34 -3.30
C PHE A 479 1.06 -25.62 -2.87
N THR A 480 0.67 -26.78 -3.43
CA THR A 480 1.20 -28.08 -3.01
C THR A 480 2.69 -28.21 -3.33
N SER A 481 3.14 -27.75 -4.50
CA SER A 481 4.54 -27.83 -4.92
C SER A 481 5.45 -26.95 -4.05
N ARG A 482 5.05 -25.70 -3.78
CA ARG A 482 5.79 -24.78 -2.90
C ARG A 482 5.85 -25.30 -1.47
N LEU A 483 4.73 -25.81 -0.93
CA LEU A 483 4.70 -26.37 0.43
C LEU A 483 5.61 -27.60 0.57
N LYS A 484 5.62 -28.49 -0.43
CA LYS A 484 6.53 -29.63 -0.44
C LYS A 484 8.00 -29.18 -0.43
N ASN A 485 8.35 -28.17 -1.23
CA ASN A 485 9.70 -27.61 -1.24
C ASN A 485 10.05 -26.95 0.10
N PHE A 486 9.09 -26.28 0.74
CA PHE A 486 9.27 -25.68 2.05
C PHE A 486 9.47 -26.73 3.15
N ASN A 487 8.73 -27.85 3.10
CA ASN A 487 8.96 -28.99 4.01
C ASN A 487 10.38 -29.55 3.90
N GLU A 488 10.93 -29.63 2.68
CA GLU A 488 12.34 -30.02 2.47
C GLU A 488 13.34 -28.98 3.00
N LEU A 489 13.01 -27.69 2.89
CA LEU A 489 13.81 -26.62 3.47
C LEU A 489 13.82 -26.72 5.01
N VAL A 490 12.67 -26.90 5.64
CA VAL A 490 12.53 -27.06 7.11
C VAL A 490 13.40 -28.22 7.62
N LEU A 491 13.43 -29.33 6.88
CA LEU A 491 14.28 -30.49 7.15
C LEU A 491 15.78 -30.19 7.07
N SER A 492 16.17 -29.32 6.15
CA SER A 492 17.58 -28.96 5.92
C SER A 492 18.13 -28.04 7.01
N TYR A 493 17.25 -27.40 7.79
CA TYR A 493 17.61 -26.42 8.82
C TYR A 493 16.92 -26.70 10.16
N PRO A 494 17.29 -27.78 10.87
CA PRO A 494 16.65 -28.17 12.13
C PRO A 494 16.81 -27.14 13.25
N ASN A 495 17.82 -26.26 13.16
CA ASN A 495 18.13 -25.22 14.14
C ASN A 495 17.34 -23.91 13.94
N LEU A 496 16.53 -23.81 12.89
CA LEU A 496 15.71 -22.64 12.58
C LEU A 496 14.24 -22.94 12.85
N THR A 497 13.48 -21.94 13.29
CA THR A 497 12.02 -22.04 13.47
C THR A 497 11.29 -21.44 12.29
N PHE A 498 10.39 -22.21 11.68
CA PHE A 498 9.65 -21.84 10.47
C PHE A 498 8.16 -21.61 10.78
N LEU A 499 7.61 -20.53 10.23
CA LEU A 499 6.20 -20.19 10.25
C LEU A 499 5.74 -19.81 8.85
N LEU A 500 4.72 -20.52 8.34
CA LEU A 500 3.98 -20.14 7.15
C LEU A 500 2.59 -19.67 7.54
N LEU A 501 2.20 -18.53 7.00
CA LEU A 501 0.91 -17.89 7.22
C LEU A 501 0.07 -17.93 5.94
N ARG A 502 -1.24 -18.12 6.09
CA ARG A 502 -2.22 -18.07 5.00
C ARG A 502 -3.47 -17.31 5.43
N ASP A 503 -3.95 -16.40 4.59
CA ASP A 503 -5.17 -15.65 4.86
C ASP A 503 -6.42 -16.56 4.69
N PRO A 504 -7.30 -16.66 5.69
CA PRO A 504 -8.50 -17.50 5.64
C PRO A 504 -9.50 -17.13 4.52
N ARG A 505 -9.41 -15.93 3.93
CA ARG A 505 -10.26 -15.50 2.80
C ARG A 505 -9.86 -16.15 1.47
N GLN A 506 -8.71 -16.85 1.43
CA GLN A 506 -8.31 -17.66 0.29
C GLN A 506 -9.17 -18.93 0.17
N THR A 507 -9.12 -19.56 -1.01
CA THR A 507 -9.81 -20.83 -1.22
C THR A 507 -9.37 -21.87 -0.17
N PRO A 508 -10.32 -22.57 0.49
CA PRO A 508 -10.01 -23.63 1.45
C PRO A 508 -9.13 -24.73 0.84
N ILE A 509 -8.29 -25.32 1.68
CA ILE A 509 -7.43 -26.45 1.29
C ILE A 509 -8.29 -27.72 1.31
N THR A 510 -8.67 -28.22 0.14
CA THR A 510 -9.58 -29.38 0.01
C THR A 510 -8.88 -30.65 -0.48
N THR A 511 -7.71 -30.55 -1.13
CA THR A 511 -7.05 -31.71 -1.72
C THR A 511 -6.27 -32.50 -0.67
N LYS A 512 -6.42 -33.84 -0.71
CA LYS A 512 -5.76 -34.76 0.23
C LYS A 512 -4.25 -34.53 0.31
N VAL A 513 -3.60 -34.32 -0.83
CA VAL A 513 -2.14 -34.10 -0.88
C VAL A 513 -1.76 -32.79 -0.19
N ALA A 514 -2.49 -31.71 -0.43
CA ALA A 514 -2.21 -30.42 0.22
C ALA A 514 -2.40 -30.51 1.74
N THR A 515 -3.49 -31.14 2.21
CA THR A 515 -3.73 -31.35 3.64
C THR A 515 -2.60 -32.17 4.29
N GLN A 516 -2.15 -33.24 3.63
CA GLN A 516 -1.03 -34.05 4.12
C GLN A 516 0.28 -33.26 4.20
N GLU A 517 0.57 -32.39 3.24
CA GLU A 517 1.78 -31.55 3.30
C GLU A 517 1.70 -30.48 4.40
N VAL A 518 0.50 -29.98 4.72
CA VAL A 518 0.28 -29.08 5.87
C VAL A 518 0.49 -29.83 7.18
N GLU A 519 -0.09 -31.02 7.33
CA GLU A 519 0.12 -31.88 8.51
C GLU A 519 1.59 -32.23 8.69
N LYS A 520 2.31 -32.55 7.59
CA LYS A 520 3.76 -32.77 7.64
C LYS A 520 4.51 -31.58 8.21
N LEU A 521 4.15 -30.35 7.82
CA LEU A 521 4.79 -29.15 8.35
C LEU A 521 4.50 -28.99 9.85
N ASN A 522 3.23 -29.11 10.25
CA ASN A 522 2.78 -28.94 11.64
C ASN A 522 3.28 -30.04 12.59
N ASN A 523 3.55 -31.25 12.08
CA ASN A 523 4.12 -32.34 12.86
C ASN A 523 5.65 -32.22 13.05
N ARG A 524 6.30 -31.22 12.44
CA ARG A 524 7.72 -30.94 12.68
C ARG A 524 7.89 -30.07 13.93
N PRO A 525 8.90 -30.34 14.77
CA PRO A 525 9.14 -29.54 15.97
C PRO A 525 9.53 -28.09 15.66
N ASN A 526 10.06 -27.83 14.45
CA ASN A 526 10.58 -26.54 14.04
C ASN A 526 9.77 -25.89 12.89
N GLY A 527 8.59 -26.39 12.57
CA GLY A 527 7.75 -25.88 11.48
C GLY A 527 6.30 -25.72 11.88
N SER A 528 5.65 -24.67 11.39
CA SER A 528 4.24 -24.42 11.62
C SER A 528 3.57 -23.76 10.42
N PHE A 529 2.35 -24.20 10.12
CA PHE A 529 1.44 -23.63 9.14
C PHE A 529 0.18 -23.15 9.88
N GLN A 530 -0.04 -21.83 9.88
CA GLN A 530 -1.11 -21.21 10.67
C GLN A 530 -1.97 -20.28 9.81
N PRO A 531 -3.27 -20.15 10.13
CA PRO A 531 -4.07 -19.09 9.55
C PRO A 531 -3.56 -17.73 10.05
N LEU A 532 -3.42 -16.76 9.15
CA LEU A 532 -3.29 -15.36 9.52
C LEU A 532 -4.66 -14.89 9.99
N THR A 533 -4.89 -14.92 11.30
CA THR A 533 -6.19 -14.61 11.89
C THR A 533 -6.62 -13.18 11.52
N GLN A 534 -7.93 -12.90 11.53
CA GLN A 534 -8.42 -11.54 11.25
C GLN A 534 -7.75 -10.48 12.16
N PRO A 535 -7.60 -10.69 13.48
CA PRO A 535 -6.83 -9.78 14.33
C PRO A 535 -5.39 -9.57 13.86
N ASP A 536 -4.65 -10.65 13.57
CA ASP A 536 -3.25 -10.53 13.13
C ASP A 536 -3.15 -9.84 11.76
N ARG A 537 -4.09 -10.10 10.84
CA ARG A 537 -4.18 -9.40 9.55
C ARG A 537 -4.38 -7.91 9.76
N ILE A 538 -5.33 -7.52 10.61
CA ILE A 538 -5.60 -6.11 10.91
C ILE A 538 -4.37 -5.46 11.54
N HIS A 539 -3.71 -6.12 12.49
CA HIS A 539 -2.48 -5.57 13.10
C HIS A 539 -1.35 -5.42 12.09
N MET A 540 -1.19 -6.35 11.15
CA MET A 540 -0.21 -6.23 10.07
C MET A 540 -0.52 -5.03 9.17
N GLU A 541 -1.77 -4.84 8.76
CA GLU A 541 -2.18 -3.71 7.92
C GLU A 541 -2.07 -2.37 8.66
N VAL A 542 -2.51 -2.29 9.92
CA VAL A 542 -2.44 -1.07 10.74
C VAL A 542 -0.99 -0.68 11.00
N LEU A 543 -0.12 -1.64 11.33
CA LEU A 543 1.30 -1.35 11.57
C LEU A 543 2.01 -0.92 10.28
N ALA A 544 1.73 -1.58 9.16
CA ALA A 544 2.26 -1.19 7.86
C ALA A 544 1.78 0.21 7.44
N GLN A 545 0.51 0.55 7.71
CA GLN A 545 -0.06 1.87 7.45
C GLN A 545 0.54 2.94 8.35
N LEU A 546 0.70 2.68 9.65
CA LEU A 546 1.36 3.59 10.59
C LEU A 546 2.77 3.96 10.12
N ILE A 547 3.57 2.96 9.72
CA ILE A 547 4.92 3.19 9.21
C ILE A 547 4.89 4.05 7.94
N LEU A 548 3.99 3.73 7.00
CA LEU A 548 3.83 4.50 5.78
C LEU A 548 3.42 5.94 6.05
N ASP A 549 2.41 6.16 6.87
CA ASP A 549 1.89 7.50 7.13
C ASP A 549 2.94 8.37 7.81
N ILE A 550 3.79 7.79 8.67
CA ILE A 550 4.96 8.51 9.21
C ILE A 550 5.98 8.83 8.12
N GLN A 551 6.33 7.84 7.27
CA GLN A 551 7.30 8.03 6.19
C GLN A 551 6.87 9.05 5.13
N ASN A 552 5.56 9.16 4.88
CA ASN A 552 4.95 10.11 3.95
C ASN A 552 4.60 11.45 4.59
N GLN A 553 4.99 11.68 5.86
CA GLN A 553 4.64 12.87 6.65
C GLN A 553 3.13 13.09 6.79
N ASP A 554 2.34 12.04 6.60
CA ASP A 554 0.91 12.05 6.88
C ASP A 554 0.64 12.02 8.40
N LEU A 555 1.53 11.38 9.15
CA LEU A 555 1.53 11.36 10.61
C LEU A 555 2.87 11.91 11.12
N GLU A 556 2.84 13.12 11.67
CA GLU A 556 4.03 13.82 12.16
C GLU A 556 4.47 13.29 13.52
N LEU A 557 5.14 12.15 13.51
CA LEU A 557 5.65 11.48 14.69
C LEU A 557 7.01 10.86 14.40
N ASP A 558 7.84 10.78 15.44
CA ASP A 558 9.04 9.96 15.37
C ASP A 558 8.65 8.48 15.27
N LEU A 559 9.20 7.80 14.25
CA LEU A 559 8.90 6.39 13.96
C LEU A 559 9.26 5.50 15.15
N THR A 560 10.42 5.75 15.78
CA THR A 560 10.90 4.96 16.92
C THR A 560 9.96 5.09 18.12
N GLN A 561 9.48 6.29 18.44
CA GLN A 561 8.48 6.51 19.49
C GLN A 561 7.15 5.84 19.18
N ALA A 562 6.63 6.00 17.96
CA ALA A 562 5.37 5.41 17.54
C ALA A 562 5.39 3.89 17.62
N LEU A 563 6.48 3.25 17.17
CA LEU A 563 6.65 1.80 17.24
C LEU A 563 6.72 1.30 18.69
N LYS A 564 7.50 1.96 19.57
CA LYS A 564 7.56 1.59 20.99
C LYS A 564 6.17 1.65 21.64
N TYR A 565 5.42 2.71 21.35
CA TYR A 565 4.06 2.88 21.85
C TYR A 565 3.13 1.77 21.37
N TYR A 566 3.13 1.49 20.05
CA TYR A 566 2.29 0.46 19.44
C TYR A 566 2.57 -0.92 20.03
N LEU A 567 3.85 -1.32 20.11
CA LEU A 567 4.25 -2.62 20.66
C LEU A 567 3.86 -2.78 22.12
N LYS A 568 4.01 -1.73 22.94
CA LYS A 568 3.64 -1.76 24.37
C LYS A 568 2.13 -1.94 24.58
N ARG A 569 1.29 -1.36 23.73
CA ARG A 569 -0.18 -1.36 23.91
C ARG A 569 -0.92 -2.48 23.18
N ARG A 570 -0.40 -2.96 22.05
CA ARG A 570 -1.10 -3.94 21.20
C ARG A 570 -0.46 -5.32 21.19
N ASP A 571 0.84 -5.41 21.47
CA ASP A 571 1.63 -6.66 21.51
C ASP A 571 1.17 -7.74 20.50
N PRO A 572 1.23 -7.45 19.18
CA PRO A 572 0.68 -8.35 18.19
C PRO A 572 1.48 -9.66 18.12
N SER A 573 0.75 -10.78 18.15
CA SER A 573 1.31 -12.13 18.33
C SER A 573 2.44 -12.48 17.35
N PHE A 574 2.30 -12.09 16.09
CA PHE A 574 3.30 -12.36 15.05
C PHE A 574 4.59 -11.56 15.24
N ILE A 575 4.52 -10.36 15.83
CA ILE A 575 5.71 -9.57 16.18
C ILE A 575 6.38 -10.16 17.41
N THR A 576 5.61 -10.54 18.42
CA THR A 576 6.14 -11.26 19.59
C THR A 576 6.85 -12.54 19.12
N TRP A 577 6.28 -13.25 18.14
CA TRP A 577 6.93 -14.37 17.49
C TRP A 577 8.21 -13.93 16.76
N ILE A 578 8.22 -12.87 15.98
CA ILE A 578 9.44 -12.40 15.30
C ILE A 578 10.56 -12.06 16.31
N LEU A 579 10.20 -11.43 17.42
CA LEU A 579 11.13 -10.86 18.41
C LEU A 579 11.46 -11.77 19.59
N SER A 580 10.86 -12.97 19.68
CA SER A 580 10.84 -13.81 20.89
C SER A 580 12.22 -14.32 21.38
N HIS A 581 13.33 -13.98 20.71
CA HIS A 581 14.71 -14.13 21.23
C HIS A 581 15.45 -12.80 21.45
N ALA A 582 15.06 -11.72 20.75
CA ALA A 582 15.68 -10.40 20.88
C ALA A 582 15.25 -9.67 22.17
N GLN A 583 14.02 -9.90 22.64
CA GLN A 583 13.53 -9.33 23.91
C GLN A 583 14.25 -9.93 25.14
N ALA A 584 14.65 -11.20 25.09
CA ALA A 584 15.37 -11.87 26.19
C ALA A 584 16.79 -11.30 26.43
N LEU A 585 17.42 -10.76 25.38
CA LEU A 585 18.76 -10.15 25.42
C LEU A 585 18.76 -8.68 25.88
N GLN A 586 17.60 -8.03 26.00
CA GLN A 586 17.48 -6.67 26.56
C GLN A 586 17.07 -6.68 28.04
N THR A 587 16.56 -7.81 28.55
CA THR A 587 16.20 -8.01 29.96
C THR A 587 17.26 -8.78 30.76
N SER A 588 18.39 -9.12 30.13
CA SER A 588 19.60 -9.64 30.77
C SER A 588 20.74 -8.64 30.60
#